data_AF-A0A443YZX6-F1
#
_entry.id   AF-A0A443YZX6-F1
#
_cell.length_a   1.000
_cell.length_b   1.000
_cell.length_c   1.000
_cell.angle_alpha   90.00
_cell.angle_beta   90.00
_cell.angle_gamma   90.00
#
_symmetry.space_group_name_H-M   'P 1'
#
loop_
_entity.id
_entity.type
_entity.pdbx_description
1 polymer ?
#
loop_
_entity_poly.entity_id
_entity_poly.type
_entity_poly.pdbx_seq_one_letter_code
_entity_poly.pdbx_strand_id
1 'polypeptide(L)'
;MDLQQEWQQMSAEVLAAKQNELVSKFNLDSQSKSLLQDLTFKLKWKLRWIRIIDLPILALALFAERDLKIVLIGVFVLYEIFRFFAVLQFRKIKTSIDFSSSTKQVLEGNLKAITKILSIENLWGYVTAPIAAPIGLLCYQLAVHKTFDNVITQSNFLTQVYILIPVGILIIILGRLMNRSIFKKPIADLKAKIQELS
;
A
#
# COMPACT_ATOMS: atom_id res chain seq x y z
N MET A 1 -10.06 40.36 50.09
CA MET A 1 -9.63 39.50 48.97
C MET A 1 -8.31 40.06 48.48
N ASP A 2 -7.24 39.27 48.61
CA ASP A 2 -5.89 39.70 48.27
C ASP A 2 -5.66 39.53 46.75
N LEU A 3 -5.77 40.62 46.01
CA LEU A 3 -5.58 40.67 44.55
C LEU A 3 -4.24 40.06 44.10
N GLN A 4 -3.26 40.06 45.01
CA GLN A 4 -1.94 39.50 44.77
C GLN A 4 -1.94 37.96 44.74
N GLN A 5 -2.82 37.31 45.52
CA GLN A 5 -3.02 35.87 45.46
C GLN A 5 -3.78 35.44 44.19
N GLU A 6 -4.80 36.20 43.79
CA GLU A 6 -5.52 35.95 42.54
C GLU A 6 -4.62 36.12 41.31
N TRP A 7 -3.75 37.14 41.30
CA TRP A 7 -2.78 37.34 40.23
C TRP A 7 -1.76 36.21 40.14
N GLN A 8 -1.27 35.72 41.30
CA GLN A 8 -0.37 34.57 41.34
C GLN A 8 -1.04 33.29 40.83
N GLN A 9 -2.30 33.04 41.22
CA GLN A 9 -3.07 31.91 40.73
C GLN A 9 -3.31 31.98 39.22
N MET A 10 -3.74 33.13 38.68
CA MET A 10 -3.89 33.32 37.23
C MET A 10 -2.56 33.13 36.48
N SER A 11 -1.45 33.64 37.02
CA SER A 11 -0.14 33.46 36.37
C SER A 11 0.28 31.99 36.33
N ALA A 12 0.02 31.24 37.41
CA ALA A 12 0.30 29.81 37.50
C ALA A 12 -0.62 29.00 36.57
N GLU A 13 -1.90 29.36 36.46
CA GLU A 13 -2.85 28.74 35.54
C GLU A 13 -2.48 29.01 34.07
N VAL A 14 -2.05 30.22 33.73
CA VAL A 14 -1.60 30.56 32.37
C VAL A 14 -0.31 29.81 32.01
N LEU A 15 0.63 29.70 32.95
CA LEU A 15 1.86 28.92 32.75
C LEU A 15 1.57 27.42 32.64
N ALA A 16 0.71 26.88 33.50
CA ALA A 16 0.29 25.47 33.46
C ALA A 16 -0.50 25.16 32.18
N ALA A 17 -1.38 26.05 31.72
CA ALA A 17 -2.11 25.90 30.47
C ALA A 17 -1.15 25.88 29.27
N LYS A 18 -0.18 26.80 29.23
CA LYS A 18 0.84 26.86 28.17
C LYS A 18 1.75 25.63 28.16
N GLN A 19 2.09 25.11 29.34
CA GLN A 19 2.88 23.89 29.48
C GLN A 19 2.08 22.63 29.10
N ASN A 20 0.80 22.56 29.46
CA ASN A 20 -0.12 21.49 29.04
C ASN A 20 -0.38 21.52 27.52
N GLU A 21 -0.43 22.70 26.90
CA GLU A 21 -0.55 22.85 25.45
C GLU A 21 0.72 22.38 24.71
N LEU A 22 1.90 22.64 25.28
CA LEU A 22 3.18 22.16 24.75
C LEU A 22 3.32 20.64 24.92
N VAL A 23 2.95 20.09 26.08
CA VAL A 23 3.00 18.64 26.36
C VAL A 23 1.97 17.88 25.50
N SER A 24 0.79 18.44 25.29
CA SER A 24 -0.21 17.85 24.38
C SER A 24 0.23 17.93 22.92
N LYS A 25 0.80 19.04 22.45
CA LYS A 25 1.41 19.12 21.11
C LYS A 25 2.55 18.13 20.93
N PHE A 26 3.40 17.95 21.93
CA PHE A 26 4.53 17.00 21.88
C PHE A 26 4.07 15.53 21.90
N ASN A 27 3.05 15.20 22.70
CA ASN A 27 2.42 13.87 22.70
C ASN A 27 1.63 13.59 21.41
N LEU A 28 0.99 14.61 20.84
CA LEU A 28 0.30 14.52 19.55
C LEU A 28 1.29 14.29 18.42
N ASP A 29 2.43 14.98 18.42
CA ASP A 29 3.52 14.80 17.45
C ASP A 29 4.14 13.41 17.57
N SER A 30 4.40 12.92 18.79
CA SER A 30 4.97 11.58 19.00
C SER A 30 4.03 10.44 18.56
N GLN A 31 2.73 10.55 18.84
CA GLN A 31 1.75 9.55 18.42
C GLN A 31 1.39 9.64 16.94
N SER A 32 1.32 10.83 16.35
CA SER A 32 1.08 10.95 14.89
C SER A 32 2.29 10.45 14.11
N LYS A 33 3.50 10.69 14.59
CA LYS A 33 4.74 10.10 14.07
C LYS A 33 4.77 8.58 14.18
N SER A 34 4.35 8.00 15.31
CA SER A 34 4.31 6.54 15.47
C SER A 34 3.27 5.89 14.53
N LEU A 35 2.09 6.48 14.36
CA LEU A 35 1.07 6.01 13.41
C LEU A 35 1.54 6.11 11.95
N LEU A 36 2.17 7.21 11.58
CA LEU A 36 2.70 7.43 10.23
C LEU A 36 3.87 6.49 9.95
N GLN A 37 4.71 6.22 10.95
CA GLN A 37 5.80 5.26 10.89
C GLN A 37 5.29 3.82 10.74
N ASP A 38 4.26 3.41 11.48
CA ASP A 38 3.62 2.09 11.34
C ASP A 38 2.99 1.90 9.95
N LEU A 39 2.25 2.89 9.47
CA LEU A 39 1.69 2.90 8.11
C LEU A 39 2.79 2.81 7.04
N THR A 40 3.86 3.58 7.20
CA THR A 40 5.01 3.57 6.30
C THR A 40 5.73 2.22 6.33
N PHE A 41 5.87 1.61 7.50
CA PHE A 41 6.46 0.28 7.66
C PHE A 41 5.64 -0.79 6.94
N LYS A 42 4.32 -0.81 7.15
CA LYS A 42 3.39 -1.73 6.47
C LYS A 42 3.45 -1.57 4.95
N LEU A 43 3.50 -0.33 4.44
CA LEU A 43 3.64 -0.06 3.01
C LEU A 43 5.00 -0.50 2.45
N LYS A 44 6.11 -0.25 3.17
CA LYS A 44 7.44 -0.75 2.78
C LYS A 44 7.46 -2.27 2.69
N TRP A 45 6.86 -2.94 3.69
CA TRP A 45 6.80 -4.40 3.72
C TRP A 45 6.00 -4.93 2.54
N LYS A 46 4.87 -4.31 2.22
CA LYS A 46 4.06 -4.65 1.05
C LYS A 46 4.82 -4.52 -0.27
N LEU A 47 5.58 -3.43 -0.43
CA LEU A 47 6.44 -3.22 -1.61
C LEU A 47 7.60 -4.23 -1.70
N ARG A 48 8.11 -4.71 -0.55
CA ARG A 48 9.13 -5.77 -0.51
C ARG A 48 8.56 -7.12 -0.91
N TRP A 49 7.34 -7.45 -0.46
CA TRP A 49 6.66 -8.69 -0.82
C TRP A 49 6.49 -8.85 -2.33
N ILE A 50 6.17 -7.77 -3.04
CA ILE A 50 6.10 -7.78 -4.51
C ILE A 50 7.42 -8.30 -5.09
N ARG A 51 8.56 -7.80 -4.61
CA ARG A 51 9.89 -8.21 -5.11
C ARG A 51 10.27 -9.64 -4.71
N ILE A 52 9.85 -10.09 -3.53
CA ILE A 52 10.08 -11.47 -3.09
C ILE A 52 9.36 -12.47 -4.00
N ILE A 53 8.16 -12.12 -4.47
CA ILE A 53 7.38 -12.96 -5.39
C ILE A 53 7.92 -12.87 -6.83
N ASP A 54 8.35 -11.68 -7.24
CA ASP A 54 8.75 -11.40 -8.63
C ASP A 54 10.15 -11.94 -9.00
N LEU A 55 11.09 -11.98 -8.03
CA LEU A 55 12.45 -12.47 -8.27
C LEU A 55 12.53 -13.97 -8.67
N PRO A 56 11.81 -14.90 -8.02
CA PRO A 56 11.71 -16.29 -8.46
C PRO A 56 11.15 -16.43 -9.88
N ILE A 57 10.16 -15.60 -10.26
CA ILE A 57 9.57 -15.60 -11.60
C ILE A 57 10.64 -15.24 -12.64
N LEU A 58 11.43 -14.20 -12.36
CA LEU A 58 12.55 -13.82 -13.21
C LEU A 58 13.62 -14.93 -13.29
N ALA A 59 13.96 -15.56 -12.16
CA ALA A 59 14.92 -16.65 -12.14
C ALA A 59 14.45 -17.82 -13.01
N LEU A 60 13.18 -18.22 -12.90
CA LEU A 60 12.58 -19.24 -13.76
C LEU A 60 12.58 -18.82 -15.23
N ALA A 61 12.34 -17.54 -15.53
CA ALA A 61 12.36 -17.02 -16.89
C ALA A 61 13.74 -17.19 -17.57
N LEU A 62 14.85 -17.09 -16.82
CA LEU A 62 16.19 -17.27 -17.37
C LEU A 62 16.43 -18.69 -17.89
N PHE A 63 15.83 -19.69 -17.24
CA PHE A 63 15.97 -21.12 -17.58
C PHE A 63 14.83 -21.68 -18.45
N ALA A 64 13.77 -20.90 -18.67
CA ALA A 64 12.61 -21.34 -19.45
C ALA A 64 12.88 -21.40 -20.97
N GLU A 65 12.10 -22.23 -21.66
CA GLU A 65 12.05 -22.26 -23.13
C GLU A 65 11.38 -21.01 -23.72
N ARG A 66 11.53 -20.79 -25.03
CA ARG A 66 11.24 -19.52 -25.72
C ARG A 66 9.88 -18.92 -25.38
N ASP A 67 8.81 -19.69 -25.50
CA ASP A 67 7.43 -19.18 -25.32
C ASP A 67 7.10 -18.93 -23.85
N LEU A 68 7.46 -19.87 -22.96
CA LEU A 68 7.32 -19.70 -21.52
C LEU A 68 8.14 -18.52 -20.99
N LYS A 69 9.35 -18.32 -21.52
CA LYS A 69 10.22 -17.18 -21.19
C LYS A 69 9.57 -15.86 -21.52
N ILE A 70 8.92 -15.73 -22.68
CA ILE A 70 8.20 -14.51 -23.06
C ILE A 70 7.09 -14.20 -22.06
N VAL A 71 6.30 -15.20 -21.65
CA VAL A 71 5.23 -15.02 -20.67
C VAL A 71 5.79 -14.60 -19.31
N LEU A 72 6.81 -15.30 -18.81
CA LEU A 72 7.40 -15.00 -17.49
C LEU A 72 8.07 -13.62 -17.45
N ILE A 73 8.76 -13.20 -18.52
CA ILE A 73 9.31 -11.85 -18.63
C ILE A 73 8.19 -10.81 -18.69
N GLY A 74 7.12 -11.08 -19.44
CA GLY A 74 5.96 -10.18 -19.51
C GLY A 74 5.30 -9.96 -18.15
N VAL A 75 5.12 -11.04 -17.37
CA VAL A 75 4.64 -10.97 -15.99
C VAL A 75 5.59 -10.13 -15.14
N PHE A 76 6.89 -10.42 -15.17
CA PHE A 76 7.89 -9.66 -14.41
C PHE A 76 7.85 -8.15 -14.72
N VAL A 77 7.81 -7.78 -16.00
CA VAL A 77 7.73 -6.37 -16.42
C VAL A 77 6.45 -5.72 -15.92
N LEU A 78 5.30 -6.41 -15.99
CA LEU A 78 4.03 -5.90 -15.50
C LEU A 78 4.06 -5.60 -13.99
N TYR A 79 4.65 -6.50 -13.20
CA TYR A 79 4.80 -6.32 -11.75
C TYR A 79 5.78 -5.19 -11.40
N GLU A 80 6.90 -5.04 -12.13
CA GLU A 80 7.84 -3.94 -11.90
C GLU A 80 7.27 -2.57 -12.30
N ILE A 81 6.49 -2.47 -13.38
CA ILE A 81 5.80 -1.21 -13.73
C ILE A 81 4.88 -0.78 -12.59
N PHE A 82 4.08 -1.70 -12.04
CA PHE A 82 3.20 -1.41 -10.93
C PHE A 82 3.98 -0.96 -9.69
N ARG A 83 5.04 -1.70 -9.36
CA ARG A 83 5.93 -1.37 -8.25
C ARG A 83 6.55 0.01 -8.43
N PHE A 84 6.97 0.36 -9.64
CA PHE A 84 7.51 1.67 -9.96
C PHE A 84 6.50 2.79 -9.65
N PHE A 85 5.25 2.66 -10.08
CA PHE A 85 4.20 3.63 -9.75
C PHE A 85 3.94 3.73 -8.25
N ALA A 86 3.93 2.60 -7.53
CA ALA A 86 3.74 2.59 -6.09
C ALA A 86 4.93 3.23 -5.33
N VAL A 87 6.17 2.98 -5.77
CA VAL A 87 7.39 3.61 -5.24
C VAL A 87 7.40 5.11 -5.50
N LEU A 88 6.97 5.57 -6.68
CA LEU A 88 6.86 6.99 -7.00
C LEU A 88 5.91 7.73 -6.05
N GLN A 89 4.77 7.12 -5.68
CA GLN A 89 3.88 7.73 -4.68
C GLN A 89 4.45 7.58 -3.27
N PHE A 90 5.13 6.48 -2.96
CA PHE A 90 5.76 6.26 -1.66
C PHE A 90 6.85 7.29 -1.36
N ARG A 91 7.65 7.67 -2.36
CA ARG A 91 8.68 8.73 -2.24
C ARG A 91 8.11 10.11 -1.89
N LYS A 92 6.80 10.34 -2.11
CA LYS A 92 6.14 11.59 -1.74
C LYS A 92 5.75 11.67 -0.26
N ILE A 93 5.83 10.55 0.46
CA ILE A 93 5.55 10.52 1.90
C ILE A 93 6.73 11.18 2.62
N LYS A 94 6.48 12.37 3.20
CA LYS A 94 7.47 13.10 3.99
C LYS A 94 7.43 12.58 5.43
N THR A 95 8.54 12.01 5.90
CA THR A 95 8.68 11.55 7.30
C THR A 95 9.51 12.50 8.15
N SER A 96 10.04 13.59 7.58
CA SER A 96 10.85 14.59 8.27
C SER A 96 9.99 15.74 8.81
N ILE A 97 10.39 16.25 9.98
CA ILE A 97 9.79 17.42 10.63
C ILE A 97 10.25 18.66 9.85
N ASP A 98 9.44 19.11 8.90
CA ASP A 98 9.61 20.44 8.29
C ASP A 98 9.00 21.47 9.25
N PHE A 99 9.82 22.10 10.09
CA PHE A 99 9.42 23.15 11.04
C PHE A 99 8.83 24.41 10.36
N SER A 100 8.85 24.48 9.02
CA SER A 100 8.26 25.59 8.23
C SER A 100 6.83 25.32 7.74
N SER A 101 6.36 24.07 7.81
CA SER A 101 5.02 23.67 7.35
C SER A 101 4.15 23.27 8.54
N SER A 102 2.85 23.60 8.50
CA SER A 102 1.94 23.15 9.55
C SER A 102 1.90 21.62 9.58
N THR A 103 2.02 21.03 10.77
CA THR A 103 1.97 19.56 10.98
C THR A 103 0.75 18.93 10.29
N LYS A 104 -0.36 19.67 10.25
CA LYS A 104 -1.59 19.34 9.51
C LYS A 104 -1.35 19.14 8.02
N GLN A 105 -0.70 20.10 7.35
CA GLN A 105 -0.47 20.04 5.90
C GLN A 105 0.43 18.86 5.50
N VAL A 106 1.41 18.53 6.33
CA VAL A 106 2.29 17.36 6.14
C VAL A 106 1.50 16.05 6.30
N LEU A 107 0.68 15.94 7.35
CA LEU A 107 -0.18 14.77 7.58
C LEU A 107 -1.20 14.56 6.45
N GLU A 108 -1.84 15.63 5.96
CA GLU A 108 -2.77 15.56 4.84
C GLU A 108 -2.09 15.11 3.54
N GLY A 109 -0.90 15.66 3.25
CA GLY A 109 -0.09 15.25 2.10
C GLY A 109 0.27 13.77 2.16
N ASN A 110 0.68 13.29 3.33
CA ASN A 110 1.01 11.88 3.55
C ASN A 110 -0.23 10.98 3.44
N LEU A 111 -1.36 11.37 4.03
CA LEU A 111 -2.62 10.63 3.91
C LEU A 111 -3.09 10.51 2.46
N LYS A 112 -2.96 11.59 1.68
CA LYS A 112 -3.29 11.60 0.25
C LYS A 112 -2.38 10.65 -0.54
N ALA A 113 -1.09 10.64 -0.24
CA ALA A 113 -0.13 9.72 -0.87
C ALA A 113 -0.45 8.25 -0.53
N ILE A 114 -0.71 7.94 0.74
CA ILE A 114 -1.08 6.59 1.21
C ILE A 114 -2.37 6.11 0.54
N THR A 115 -3.41 6.97 0.52
CA THR A 115 -4.69 6.63 -0.12
C THR A 115 -4.50 6.37 -1.60
N LYS A 116 -3.67 7.17 -2.29
CA LYS A 116 -3.37 6.99 -3.71
C LYS A 116 -2.62 5.68 -4.00
N ILE A 117 -1.70 5.27 -3.12
CA ILE A 117 -1.02 3.96 -3.23
C ILE A 117 -2.06 2.82 -3.14
N LEU A 118 -2.97 2.88 -2.17
CA LEU A 118 -4.02 1.87 -2.00
C LEU A 118 -5.02 1.86 -3.16
N SER A 119 -5.34 3.02 -3.74
CA SER A 119 -6.18 3.11 -4.94
C SER A 119 -5.52 2.49 -6.17
N ILE A 120 -4.23 2.77 -6.39
CA ILE A 120 -3.44 2.15 -7.48
C ILE A 120 -3.42 0.63 -7.32
N GLU A 121 -3.23 0.16 -6.09
CA GLU A 121 -3.27 -1.27 -5.79
C GLU A 121 -4.63 -1.91 -6.05
N ASN A 122 -5.72 -1.28 -5.63
CA ASN A 122 -7.05 -1.80 -5.91
C ASN A 122 -7.29 -1.90 -7.42
N LEU A 123 -6.93 -0.86 -8.18
CA LEU A 123 -7.04 -0.87 -9.65
C LEU A 123 -6.22 -2.01 -10.25
N TRP A 124 -5.00 -2.21 -9.77
CA TRP A 124 -4.16 -3.29 -10.24
C TRP A 124 -4.76 -4.66 -9.90
N GLY A 125 -5.25 -4.86 -8.68
CA GLY A 125 -5.96 -6.08 -8.30
C GLY A 125 -7.17 -6.38 -9.19
N TYR A 126 -7.90 -5.34 -9.63
CA TYR A 126 -9.00 -5.51 -10.59
C TYR A 126 -8.55 -5.99 -11.96
N VAL A 127 -7.38 -5.56 -12.42
CA VAL A 127 -6.85 -5.91 -13.75
C VAL A 127 -6.12 -7.25 -13.70
N THR A 128 -5.29 -7.49 -12.69
CA THR A 128 -4.39 -8.64 -12.64
C THR A 128 -5.01 -9.88 -12.01
N ALA A 129 -5.91 -9.76 -11.03
CA ALA A 129 -6.50 -10.93 -10.39
C ALA A 129 -7.35 -11.80 -11.34
N PRO A 130 -8.17 -11.24 -12.27
CA PRO A 130 -8.91 -12.04 -13.25
C PRO A 130 -8.02 -12.82 -14.21
N ILE A 131 -6.85 -12.25 -14.55
CA ILE A 131 -5.92 -12.83 -15.52
C ILE A 131 -4.83 -13.69 -14.85
N ALA A 132 -4.61 -13.56 -13.54
CA ALA A 132 -3.56 -14.29 -12.82
C ALA A 132 -3.73 -15.81 -12.94
N ALA A 133 -4.97 -16.31 -12.79
CA ALA A 133 -5.25 -17.73 -12.90
C ALA A 133 -5.10 -18.25 -14.35
N PRO A 134 -5.64 -17.57 -15.39
CA PRO A 134 -5.33 -17.89 -16.79
C PRO A 134 -3.84 -17.87 -17.13
N ILE A 135 -3.08 -16.88 -16.63
CA ILE A 135 -1.63 -16.80 -16.83
C ILE A 135 -0.92 -17.98 -16.15
N GLY A 136 -1.31 -18.35 -14.92
CA GLY A 136 -0.77 -19.50 -14.23
C GLY A 136 -1.02 -20.82 -14.99
N LEU A 137 -2.23 -21.00 -15.52
CA LEU A 137 -2.56 -22.14 -16.37
C LEU A 137 -1.73 -22.15 -17.66
N LEU A 138 -1.59 -20.99 -18.31
CA LEU A 138 -0.77 -20.84 -19.51
C LEU A 138 0.70 -21.19 -19.23
N CYS A 139 1.26 -20.73 -18.11
CA CYS A 139 2.61 -21.09 -17.68
C CYS A 139 2.76 -22.61 -17.47
N TYR A 140 1.78 -23.25 -16.82
CA TYR A 140 1.78 -24.69 -16.63
C TYR A 140 1.73 -25.45 -17.96
N GLN A 141 0.82 -25.07 -18.85
CA GLN A 141 0.68 -25.75 -20.14
C GLN A 141 1.88 -25.50 -21.05
N LEU A 142 2.48 -24.30 -21.04
CA LEU A 142 3.72 -24.04 -21.77
C LEU A 142 4.93 -24.79 -21.18
N ALA A 143 4.95 -25.06 -19.88
CA ALA A 143 5.99 -25.89 -19.29
C ALA A 143 5.92 -27.35 -19.77
N VAL A 144 4.72 -27.87 -20.06
CA VAL A 144 4.50 -29.25 -20.53
C VAL A 144 4.59 -29.36 -22.05
N HIS A 145 3.93 -28.46 -22.77
CA HIS A 145 3.71 -28.53 -24.23
C HIS A 145 4.67 -27.64 -25.03
N LYS A 146 5.50 -26.85 -24.35
CA LYS A 146 6.63 -26.04 -24.85
C LYS A 146 6.30 -24.88 -25.78
N THR A 147 5.26 -24.99 -26.60
CA THR A 147 4.90 -23.98 -27.62
C THR A 147 3.46 -23.51 -27.49
N PHE A 148 3.20 -22.26 -27.87
CA PHE A 148 1.84 -21.70 -27.88
C PHE A 148 0.89 -22.47 -28.79
N ASP A 149 1.37 -22.91 -29.96
CA ASP A 149 0.56 -23.66 -30.92
C ASP A 149 0.04 -24.96 -30.31
N ASN A 150 0.90 -25.69 -29.60
CA ASN A 150 0.51 -26.93 -28.92
C ASN A 150 -0.47 -26.69 -27.76
N VAL A 151 -0.39 -25.53 -27.11
CA VAL A 151 -1.28 -25.16 -25.99
C VAL A 151 -2.66 -24.76 -26.50
N ILE A 152 -2.72 -23.92 -27.54
CA ILE A 152 -3.98 -23.40 -28.08
C ILE A 152 -4.77 -24.49 -28.83
N THR A 153 -4.07 -25.42 -29.48
CA THR A 153 -4.70 -26.56 -30.17
C THR A 153 -5.29 -27.61 -29.22
N GLN A 154 -5.02 -27.52 -27.90
CA GLN A 154 -5.70 -28.37 -26.94
C GLN A 154 -7.18 -27.96 -26.81
N SER A 155 -8.04 -28.94 -27.08
CA SER A 155 -9.51 -28.85 -27.03
C SER A 155 -10.11 -28.17 -25.79
N ASN A 156 -9.36 -28.07 -24.68
CA ASN A 156 -9.89 -27.62 -23.40
C ASN A 156 -9.24 -26.33 -22.86
N PHE A 157 -8.18 -25.80 -23.49
CA PHE A 157 -7.46 -24.65 -22.94
C PHE A 157 -8.35 -23.41 -22.81
N LEU A 158 -9.07 -23.06 -23.89
CA LEU A 158 -9.97 -21.91 -23.88
C LEU A 158 -11.10 -22.07 -22.86
N THR A 159 -11.69 -23.26 -22.76
CA THR A 159 -12.74 -23.58 -21.78
C THR A 159 -12.23 -23.44 -20.34
N GLN A 160 -11.02 -23.92 -20.06
CA GLN A 160 -10.39 -23.78 -18.74
C GLN A 160 -10.12 -22.30 -18.40
N VAL A 161 -9.67 -21.49 -19.37
CA VAL A 161 -9.47 -20.05 -19.17
C VAL A 161 -10.79 -19.35 -18.79
N TYR A 162 -11.90 -19.64 -19.47
CA TYR A 162 -13.20 -19.04 -19.15
C TYR A 162 -13.69 -19.41 -17.74
N ILE A 163 -13.42 -20.63 -17.28
CA ILE A 163 -13.79 -21.09 -15.92
C ILE A 163 -12.93 -20.41 -14.84
N LEU A 164 -11.68 -20.06 -15.14
CA LEU A 164 -10.76 -19.45 -14.19
C LEU A 164 -10.99 -17.95 -13.96
N ILE A 165 -11.61 -17.24 -14.92
CA ILE A 165 -11.91 -15.80 -14.78
C ILE A 165 -12.80 -15.51 -13.54
N PRO A 166 -13.92 -16.24 -13.29
CA PRO A 166 -14.71 -16.11 -12.06
C PRO A 166 -13.91 -16.29 -10.77
N VAL A 167 -12.90 -17.17 -10.76
CA VAL A 167 -12.05 -17.39 -9.58
C VAL A 167 -11.25 -16.13 -9.26
N GLY A 168 -10.79 -15.40 -10.28
CA GLY A 168 -10.13 -14.11 -10.09
C GLY A 168 -11.02 -13.06 -9.41
N ILE A 169 -12.35 -13.11 -9.61
CA ILE A 169 -13.30 -12.23 -8.92
C ILE A 169 -13.30 -12.51 -7.40
N LEU A 170 -13.22 -13.78 -6.99
CA LEU A 170 -13.10 -14.13 -5.57
C LEU A 170 -11.82 -13.58 -4.95
N ILE A 171 -10.69 -13.64 -5.68
CA ILE A 171 -9.41 -13.09 -5.25
C ILE A 171 -9.50 -11.56 -5.06
N ILE A 172 -10.21 -10.85 -5.93
CA ILE A 172 -10.46 -9.40 -5.78
C ILE A 172 -11.20 -9.12 -4.47
N ILE A 173 -12.24 -9.89 -4.17
CA ILE A 173 -13.04 -9.73 -2.95
C ILE A 173 -12.15 -9.94 -1.71
N LEU A 174 -11.36 -11.01 -1.69
CA LEU A 174 -10.43 -11.31 -0.61
C LEU A 174 -9.37 -10.21 -0.44
N GLY A 175 -8.77 -9.74 -1.54
CA GLY A 175 -7.78 -8.65 -1.51
C GLY A 175 -8.37 -7.36 -0.94
N ARG A 176 -9.61 -7.03 -1.32
CA ARG A 176 -10.33 -5.86 -0.78
C ARG A 176 -10.61 -6.01 0.72
N LEU A 177 -11.03 -7.20 1.17
CA LEU A 177 -11.26 -7.47 2.60
C LEU A 177 -9.97 -7.36 3.42
N MET A 178 -8.87 -7.90 2.92
CA MET A 178 -7.55 -7.82 3.57
C MET A 178 -7.06 -6.37 3.66
N ASN A 179 -7.15 -5.61 2.57
CA ASN A 179 -6.78 -4.19 2.55
C ASN A 179 -7.64 -3.38 3.53
N ARG A 180 -8.95 -3.66 3.59
CA ARG A 180 -9.82 -3.01 4.56
C ARG A 180 -9.46 -3.39 5.99
N SER A 181 -9.12 -4.64 6.27
CA SER A 181 -8.72 -5.07 7.63
C SER A 181 -7.43 -4.36 8.10
N ILE A 182 -6.41 -4.32 7.24
CA ILE A 182 -5.07 -3.83 7.61
C ILE A 182 -5.02 -2.29 7.68
N PHE A 183 -5.70 -1.58 6.77
CA PHE A 183 -5.54 -0.13 6.61
C PHE A 183 -6.72 0.71 7.12
N LYS A 184 -7.90 0.13 7.39
CA LYS A 184 -9.09 0.92 7.78
C LYS A 184 -8.88 1.67 9.09
N LYS A 185 -8.41 0.99 10.16
CA LYS A 185 -8.19 1.63 11.47
C LYS A 185 -7.08 2.68 11.41
N PRO A 186 -5.86 2.37 10.92
CA PRO A 186 -4.79 3.37 10.85
C PRO A 186 -5.14 4.62 10.01
N ILE A 187 -5.91 4.47 8.93
CA ILE A 187 -6.37 5.62 8.12
C ILE A 187 -7.43 6.43 8.88
N ALA A 188 -8.36 5.76 9.57
CA ALA A 188 -9.37 6.44 10.37
C ALA A 188 -8.74 7.23 11.52
N ASP A 189 -7.78 6.62 12.22
CA ASP A 189 -7.04 7.25 13.31
C ASP A 189 -6.24 8.47 12.81
N LEU A 190 -5.60 8.36 11.64
CA LEU A 190 -4.90 9.48 11.01
C LEU A 190 -5.86 10.61 10.59
N LYS A 191 -7.07 10.29 10.10
CA LYS A 191 -8.10 11.30 9.77
C LYS A 191 -8.63 12.01 11.01
N ALA A 192 -8.95 11.26 12.07
CA ALA A 192 -9.42 11.84 13.32
C ALA A 192 -8.38 12.81 13.89
N LYS A 193 -7.10 12.44 13.82
CA LYS A 193 -6.00 13.28 14.29
C LYS A 193 -5.79 14.56 13.48
N ILE A 194 -6.01 14.52 12.17
CA ILE A 194 -6.02 15.73 11.32
C ILE A 194 -7.17 16.66 11.71
N GLN A 195 -8.33 16.10 12.11
CA GLN A 195 -9.49 16.88 12.55
C GLN A 195 -9.27 17.51 13.94
N GLU A 196 -8.57 16.83 14.85
CA GLU A 196 -8.17 17.38 16.16
C GLU A 196 -7.17 18.54 16.06
N LEU A 197 -6.40 18.61 14.96
CA LEU A 197 -5.46 19.70 14.66
C LEU A 197 -6.14 20.89 13.93
N SER A 198 -7.47 20.87 13.78
CA SER A 198 -8.28 21.92 13.15
C SER A 198 -8.98 22.81 14.15
#